data_AF-A0A3D2CJI1-F1
#
_entry.id   AF-A0A3D2CJI1-F1
#
_cell.length_a   1.000
_cell.length_b   1.000
_cell.length_c   1.000
_cell.angle_alpha   90.00
_cell.angle_beta   90.00
_cell.angle_gamma   90.00
#
_symmetry.space_group_name_H-M   'P 1'
#
loop_
_entity.id
_entity.type
_entity.pdbx_description
1 polymer ?
#
loop_
_entity_poly.entity_id
_entity_poly.type
_entity_poly.pdbx_seq_one_letter_code
_entity_poly.pdbx_strand_id
1 'polypeptide(L)'
;PVCVTERLRSMARTVGDHLRTAHCWRGGFSLDAIATPDGQVWPTEINARMSAGLTLLDGVLPGPSLELMERLLREDLPIGVSATHLERWMARPLRARRTNLVRVRTPHAPAQDHREAIAFEPARIVPGPGSEGTLEWVAEGSRGVLRLELDPIRHPRGTRVAPRVQQALGLAATLWNLPVAQWRAAR
;
A
#
# COMPACT_ATOMS: atom_id res chain seq x y z
N PRO A 1 -3.80 15.87 1.77
CA PRO A 1 -3.75 17.07 2.64
C PRO A 1 -3.68 16.67 4.11
N VAL A 2 -3.03 17.46 4.98
CA VAL A 2 -2.93 17.14 6.44
C VAL A 2 -4.31 17.03 7.08
N CYS A 3 -5.25 17.92 6.72
CA CYS A 3 -6.63 17.90 7.21
C CYS A 3 -7.36 16.59 6.89
N VAL A 4 -7.18 16.04 5.68
CA VAL A 4 -7.76 14.74 5.28
C VAL A 4 -7.20 13.60 6.13
N THR A 5 -5.89 13.58 6.38
CA THR A 5 -5.25 12.55 7.21
C THR A 5 -5.75 12.59 8.65
N GLU A 6 -5.87 13.77 9.25
CA GLU A 6 -6.38 13.90 10.63
C GLU A 6 -7.87 13.54 10.72
N ARG A 7 -8.69 13.90 9.73
CA ARG A 7 -10.09 13.46 9.64
C ARG A 7 -10.21 11.93 9.59
N LEU A 8 -9.46 11.27 8.70
CA LEU A 8 -9.45 9.81 8.60
C LEU A 8 -9.02 9.13 9.91
N ARG A 9 -8.03 9.68 10.61
CA ARG A 9 -7.59 9.18 11.92
C ARG A 9 -8.65 9.31 12.98
N SER A 10 -9.31 10.47 13.04
CA SER A 10 -10.42 10.68 13.97
C SER A 10 -11.55 9.69 13.70
N MET A 11 -11.93 9.51 12.44
CA MET A 11 -12.95 8.54 12.03
C MET A 11 -12.57 7.11 12.42
N ALA A 12 -11.31 6.71 12.17
CA ALA A 12 -10.81 5.39 12.55
C ALA A 12 -10.87 5.16 14.06
N ARG A 13 -10.51 6.15 14.88
CA ARG A 13 -10.63 6.03 16.34
C ARG A 13 -12.08 5.86 16.77
N THR A 14 -12.98 6.73 16.29
CA THR A 14 -14.41 6.66 16.61
C THR A 14 -15.03 5.31 16.23
N VAL A 15 -14.75 4.82 15.02
CA VAL A 15 -15.28 3.54 14.54
C VAL A 15 -14.66 2.37 15.30
N GLY A 16 -13.35 2.40 15.55
CA GLY A 16 -12.68 1.36 16.32
C GLY A 16 -13.21 1.26 17.74
N ASP A 17 -13.46 2.39 18.40
CA ASP A 17 -14.09 2.41 19.72
C ASP A 17 -15.51 1.85 19.68
N HIS A 18 -16.31 2.24 18.70
CA HIS A 18 -17.66 1.71 18.54
C HIS A 18 -17.67 0.19 18.29
N LEU A 19 -16.83 -0.30 17.38
CA LEU A 19 -16.69 -1.74 17.10
C LEU A 19 -16.31 -2.52 18.36
N ARG A 20 -15.37 -1.99 19.15
CA ARG A 20 -14.96 -2.59 20.43
C ARG A 20 -16.10 -2.60 21.44
N THR A 21 -16.79 -1.49 21.65
CA THR A 21 -17.79 -1.36 22.72
C THR A 21 -19.13 -2.01 22.38
N ALA A 22 -19.58 -1.90 21.13
CA ALA A 22 -20.90 -2.37 20.72
C ALA A 22 -20.90 -3.83 20.24
N HIS A 23 -19.76 -4.31 19.73
CA HIS A 23 -19.67 -5.62 19.09
C HIS A 23 -18.56 -6.53 19.64
N CYS A 24 -17.86 -6.10 20.69
CA CYS A 24 -16.69 -6.82 21.23
C CYS A 24 -15.66 -7.17 20.14
N TRP A 25 -15.56 -6.35 19.09
CA TRP A 25 -14.67 -6.60 17.97
C TRP A 25 -13.21 -6.45 18.40
N ARG A 26 -12.38 -7.44 18.07
CA ARG A 26 -10.97 -7.50 18.47
C ARG A 26 -10.00 -7.59 17.28
N GLY A 27 -10.49 -7.51 16.04
CA GLY A 27 -9.64 -7.60 14.84
C GLY A 27 -9.20 -6.26 14.26
N GLY A 28 -8.39 -6.33 13.21
CA GLY A 28 -8.15 -5.18 12.33
C GLY A 28 -9.42 -4.78 11.59
N PHE A 29 -9.46 -3.53 11.12
CA PHE A 29 -10.51 -3.05 10.21
C PHE A 29 -9.94 -1.98 9.27
N SER A 30 -10.60 -1.73 8.16
CA SER A 30 -10.34 -0.56 7.31
C SER A 30 -11.60 0.29 7.12
N LEU A 31 -11.35 1.58 6.87
CA LEU A 31 -12.35 2.58 6.55
C LEU A 31 -12.02 3.12 5.16
N ASP A 32 -12.97 2.96 4.25
CA ASP A 32 -12.88 3.57 2.93
C ASP A 32 -13.66 4.88 2.96
N ALA A 33 -13.09 5.90 2.34
CA ALA A 33 -13.66 7.22 2.32
C ALA A 33 -13.24 7.99 1.07
N ILE A 34 -14.08 8.93 0.65
CA ILE A 34 -13.81 9.86 -0.45
C ILE A 34 -13.46 11.21 0.16
N ALA A 35 -12.34 11.79 -0.28
CA ALA A 35 -11.95 13.15 0.08
C ALA A 35 -12.28 14.12 -1.05
N THR A 36 -12.90 15.24 -0.72
CA THR A 36 -13.21 16.33 -1.65
C THR A 36 -12.04 17.34 -1.72
N PRO A 37 -11.95 18.17 -2.78
CA PRO A 37 -10.86 19.14 -2.94
C PRO A 37 -10.74 20.17 -1.79
N ASP A 38 -11.86 20.53 -1.16
CA ASP A 38 -11.92 21.42 0.01
C ASP A 38 -11.54 20.71 1.34
N GLY A 39 -11.19 19.42 1.28
CA GLY A 39 -10.71 18.67 2.43
C GLY A 39 -11.80 18.07 3.31
N GLN A 40 -13.05 18.01 2.84
CA GLN A 40 -14.07 17.15 3.47
C GLN A 40 -13.75 15.68 3.18
N VAL A 41 -14.21 14.80 4.07
CA VAL A 41 -14.00 13.36 3.99
C VAL A 41 -15.32 12.67 4.29
N TRP A 42 -15.78 11.86 3.34
CA TRP A 42 -17.05 11.15 3.40
C TRP A 42 -16.77 9.65 3.53
N PRO A 43 -17.11 8.99 4.66
CA PRO A 43 -16.96 7.54 4.78
C PRO A 43 -17.89 6.85 3.78
N THR A 44 -17.41 5.78 3.16
CA THR A 44 -18.19 4.98 2.21
C THR A 44 -18.37 3.55 2.68
N GLU A 45 -17.39 2.97 3.36
CA GLU A 45 -17.42 1.56 3.75
C GLU A 45 -16.60 1.28 5.01
N ILE A 46 -17.05 0.32 5.81
CA ILE A 46 -16.28 -0.28 6.91
C ILE A 46 -16.05 -1.75 6.57
N ASN A 47 -14.78 -2.15 6.58
CA ASN A 47 -14.35 -3.53 6.38
C ASN A 47 -13.82 -4.07 7.71
N ALA A 48 -14.66 -4.75 8.49
CA ALA A 48 -14.28 -5.39 9.76
C ALA A 48 -13.55 -6.72 9.51
N ARG A 49 -12.31 -6.62 8.99
CA ARG A 49 -11.40 -7.72 8.70
C ARG A 49 -10.00 -7.16 8.43
N MET A 50 -8.98 -8.02 8.42
CA MET A 50 -7.71 -7.68 7.78
C MET A 50 -7.94 -7.24 6.35
N SER A 51 -7.61 -5.98 6.06
CA SER A 51 -7.66 -5.48 4.70
C SER A 51 -6.43 -5.96 3.93
N ALA A 52 -6.58 -6.11 2.62
CA ALA A 52 -5.43 -6.39 1.75
C ALA A 52 -4.34 -5.32 1.88
N GLY A 53 -4.72 -4.07 2.21
CA GLY A 53 -3.78 -2.99 2.50
C GLY A 53 -2.88 -3.30 3.69
N LEU A 54 -3.43 -3.83 4.80
CA LEU A 54 -2.64 -4.22 5.97
C LEU A 54 -1.76 -5.45 5.68
N THR A 55 -2.27 -6.45 4.95
CA THR A 55 -1.48 -7.61 4.53
C THR A 55 -0.29 -7.21 3.65
N LEU A 56 -0.46 -6.22 2.77
CA LEU A 56 0.63 -5.72 1.91
C LEU A 56 1.73 -5.00 2.71
N LEU A 57 1.42 -4.54 3.92
CA LEU A 57 2.39 -3.90 4.81
C LEU A 57 3.12 -4.93 5.70
N ASP A 58 2.59 -6.15 5.82
CA ASP A 58 3.01 -7.19 6.77
C ASP A 58 4.35 -7.90 6.45
N GLY A 59 5.23 -7.20 5.78
CA GLY A 59 6.60 -7.62 5.45
C GLY A 59 7.47 -6.44 5.02
N VAL A 60 6.86 -5.26 4.93
CA VAL A 60 7.50 -3.98 4.64
C VAL A 60 7.89 -3.29 5.96
N LEU A 61 7.18 -3.55 7.06
CA LEU A 61 7.39 -2.90 8.34
C LEU A 61 8.37 -3.67 9.23
N PRO A 62 9.29 -2.97 9.94
CA PRO A 62 10.26 -3.64 10.82
C PRO A 62 9.62 -4.04 12.16
N GLY A 63 9.27 -5.31 12.38
CA GLY A 63 8.80 -5.85 13.68
C GLY A 63 7.80 -7.01 13.54
N PRO A 64 6.93 -7.30 14.53
CA PRO A 64 6.04 -8.48 14.50
C PRO A 64 5.05 -8.45 13.33
N SER A 65 4.71 -9.64 12.83
CA SER A 65 3.70 -9.79 11.79
C SER A 65 2.34 -9.32 12.28
N LEU A 66 1.72 -8.40 11.54
CA LEU A 66 0.37 -7.89 11.71
C LEU A 66 -0.66 -9.02 11.61
N GLU A 67 -0.48 -9.99 10.72
CA GLU A 67 -1.33 -11.18 10.62
C GLU A 67 -1.30 -12.00 11.92
N LEU A 68 -0.09 -12.26 12.45
CA LEU A 68 0.05 -12.98 13.73
C LEU A 68 -0.57 -12.17 14.88
N MET A 69 -0.37 -10.86 14.90
CA MET A 69 -0.97 -9.99 15.91
C MET A 69 -2.50 -9.97 15.84
N GLU A 70 -3.09 -9.91 14.64
CA GLU A 70 -4.53 -10.00 14.46
C GLU A 70 -5.07 -11.34 14.95
N ARG A 71 -4.37 -12.44 14.65
CA ARG A 71 -4.74 -13.76 15.14
C ARG A 71 -4.76 -13.80 16.67
N LEU A 72 -3.71 -13.33 17.33
CA LEU A 72 -3.65 -13.28 18.79
C LEU A 72 -4.78 -12.43 19.38
N LEU A 73 -5.08 -11.27 18.79
CA LEU A 73 -6.19 -10.42 19.26
C LEU A 73 -7.55 -11.12 19.15
N ARG A 74 -7.78 -11.86 18.06
CA ARG A 74 -9.02 -12.63 17.83
C ARG A 74 -9.20 -13.78 18.81
N GLU A 75 -8.10 -14.39 19.25
CA GLU A 75 -8.08 -15.47 20.25
C GLU A 75 -8.08 -14.95 21.70
N ASP A 76 -8.26 -13.64 21.90
CA ASP A 76 -8.18 -12.97 23.22
C ASP A 76 -6.83 -13.20 23.94
N LEU A 77 -5.75 -13.29 23.15
CA LEU A 77 -4.39 -13.46 23.66
C LEU A 77 -3.66 -12.12 23.74
N PRO A 78 -2.77 -11.94 24.74
CA PRO A 78 -2.01 -10.72 24.89
C PRO A 78 -1.00 -10.56 23.75
N ILE A 79 -1.12 -9.48 22.97
CA ILE A 79 -0.14 -9.10 21.94
C ILE A 79 1.07 -8.32 22.46
N GLY A 80 1.07 -7.95 23.75
CA GLY A 80 2.19 -7.25 24.40
C GLY A 80 2.43 -5.81 23.93
N VAL A 81 1.51 -5.22 23.15
CA VAL A 81 1.64 -3.86 22.62
C VAL A 81 0.28 -3.16 22.57
N SER A 82 0.26 -1.86 22.92
CA SER A 82 -0.96 -1.06 22.85
C SER A 82 -1.23 -0.56 21.43
N ALA A 83 -2.49 -0.27 21.11
CA ALA A 83 -2.88 0.30 19.82
C ALA A 83 -2.12 1.61 19.49
N THR A 84 -1.89 2.47 20.49
CA THR A 84 -1.11 3.71 20.33
C THR A 84 0.36 3.44 20.03
N HIS A 85 0.95 2.40 20.64
CA HIS A 85 2.32 2.01 20.33
C HIS A 85 2.40 1.45 18.91
N LEU A 86 1.48 0.56 18.54
CA LEU A 86 1.38 0.01 17.18
C LEU A 86 1.22 1.11 16.12
N GLU A 87 0.33 2.09 16.33
CA GLU A 87 0.16 3.24 15.41
C GLU A 87 1.49 4.01 15.23
N ARG A 88 2.18 4.34 16.32
CA ARG A 88 3.45 5.08 16.26
C ARG A 88 4.54 4.29 15.54
N TRP A 89 4.61 3.00 15.82
CA TRP A 89 5.59 2.10 15.23
C TRP A 89 5.39 1.98 13.72
N MET A 90 4.14 1.87 13.25
CA MET A 90 3.84 1.80 11.81
C MET A 90 3.91 3.18 11.11
N ALA A 91 3.54 4.27 11.79
CA ALA A 91 3.34 5.56 11.14
C ALA A 91 4.62 6.12 10.51
N ARG A 92 5.78 6.00 11.17
CA ARG A 92 7.03 6.57 10.63
C ARG A 92 7.53 5.83 9.39
N PRO A 93 7.68 4.48 9.40
CA PRO A 93 8.12 3.74 8.21
C PRO A 93 7.16 3.89 7.02
N LEU A 94 5.84 3.81 7.24
CA LEU A 94 4.85 3.99 6.17
C LEU A 94 4.93 5.39 5.54
N ARG A 95 5.25 6.39 6.34
CA ARG A 95 5.38 7.78 5.90
C ARG A 95 6.66 8.07 5.13
N ALA A 96 7.70 7.28 5.36
CA ALA A 96 9.00 7.40 4.72
C ALA A 96 9.07 6.67 3.37
N ARG A 97 8.05 5.89 3.01
CA ARG A 97 8.02 5.11 1.77
C ARG A 97 6.93 5.57 0.82
N ARG A 98 7.15 5.35 -0.47
CA ARG A 98 6.16 5.55 -1.53
C ARG A 98 6.10 4.33 -2.40
N THR A 99 5.40 3.33 -1.90
CA THR A 99 5.27 2.03 -2.54
C THR A 99 3.90 1.91 -3.20
N ASN A 100 3.89 1.39 -4.42
CA ASN A 100 2.70 0.99 -5.14
C ASN A 100 2.86 -0.48 -5.49
N LEU A 101 1.78 -1.25 -5.35
CA LEU A 101 1.81 -2.70 -5.53
C LEU A 101 0.69 -3.09 -6.48
N VAL A 102 1.03 -3.93 -7.43
CA VAL A 102 0.10 -4.50 -8.40
C VAL A 102 0.28 -6.00 -8.39
N ARG A 103 -0.77 -6.73 -8.02
CA ARG A 103 -0.79 -8.19 -8.18
C ARG A 103 -1.14 -8.52 -9.62
N VAL A 104 -0.26 -9.27 -10.29
CA VAL A 104 -0.45 -9.72 -11.66
C VAL A 104 -0.63 -11.23 -11.65
N ARG A 105 -1.70 -11.71 -12.28
CA ARG A 105 -1.92 -13.14 -12.52
C ARG A 105 -1.72 -13.41 -14.00
N THR A 106 -0.72 -14.21 -14.34
CA THR A 106 -0.46 -14.57 -15.73
C THR A 106 0.22 -15.94 -15.79
N PRO A 107 -0.22 -16.86 -16.67
CA PRO A 107 0.42 -18.15 -16.84
C PRO A 107 1.84 -18.04 -17.41
N HIS A 108 2.21 -16.89 -17.99
CA HIS A 108 3.53 -16.62 -18.57
C HIS A 108 4.34 -15.63 -17.71
N ALA A 109 4.12 -15.60 -16.40
CA ALA A 109 4.87 -14.72 -15.53
C ALA A 109 6.35 -15.14 -15.49
N PRO A 110 7.30 -14.21 -15.40
CA PRO A 110 8.68 -14.56 -15.13
C PRO A 110 8.76 -15.38 -13.83
N ALA A 111 9.42 -16.53 -13.90
CA ALA A 111 9.58 -17.43 -12.76
C ALA A 111 10.61 -16.92 -11.74
N GLN A 112 11.41 -15.91 -12.12
CA GLN A 112 12.48 -15.34 -11.30
C GLN A 112 12.10 -13.94 -10.86
N ASP A 113 12.61 -13.54 -9.70
CA ASP A 113 12.51 -12.17 -9.24
C ASP A 113 13.37 -11.26 -10.12
N HIS A 114 12.85 -10.07 -10.42
CA HIS A 114 13.57 -9.05 -11.17
C HIS A 114 13.53 -7.74 -10.42
N ARG A 115 14.62 -6.98 -10.46
CA ARG A 115 14.69 -5.67 -9.84
C ARG A 115 15.50 -4.72 -10.71
N GLU A 116 14.90 -3.57 -11.01
CA GLU A 116 15.49 -2.55 -11.86
C GLU A 116 15.42 -1.19 -11.18
N ALA A 117 16.54 -0.48 -11.16
CA ALA A 117 16.54 0.93 -10.85
C ALA A 117 15.93 1.72 -12.02
N ILE A 118 15.20 2.78 -11.70
CA ILE A 118 14.41 3.52 -12.69
C ILE A 118 14.65 5.04 -12.57
N ALA A 119 14.57 5.71 -13.71
CA ALA A 119 14.51 7.16 -13.81
C ALA A 119 13.25 7.58 -14.58
N PHE A 120 12.67 8.71 -14.21
CA PHE A 120 11.56 9.31 -14.93
C PHE A 120 12.04 10.42 -15.86
N GLU A 121 11.79 10.20 -17.15
CA GLU A 121 11.78 11.26 -18.14
C GLU A 121 10.39 11.92 -18.20
N PRO A 122 10.24 13.07 -18.87
CA PRO A 122 8.94 13.77 -18.99
C PRO A 122 7.82 12.89 -19.56
N ALA A 123 8.14 12.03 -20.54
CA ALA A 123 7.16 11.20 -21.25
C ALA A 123 7.18 9.71 -20.87
N ARG A 124 8.28 9.22 -20.27
CA ARG A 124 8.48 7.78 -20.02
C ARG A 124 9.28 7.53 -18.76
N ILE A 125 9.26 6.28 -18.32
CA ILE A 125 10.20 5.73 -17.35
C ILE A 125 11.27 4.95 -18.13
N VAL A 126 12.52 5.00 -17.68
CA VAL A 126 13.63 4.26 -18.29
C VAL A 126 14.41 3.48 -17.23
N PRO A 127 14.98 2.31 -17.59
CA PRO A 127 15.94 1.62 -16.74
C PRO A 127 17.20 2.46 -16.58
N GLY A 128 17.81 2.39 -15.40
CA GLY A 128 19.11 2.99 -15.16
C GLY A 128 19.34 3.24 -13.67
N PRO A 129 20.57 3.58 -13.25
CA PRO A 129 20.92 3.83 -11.86
C PRO A 129 20.29 5.11 -11.27
N GLY A 130 19.18 5.58 -11.86
CA GLY A 130 18.43 6.73 -11.40
C GLY A 130 18.01 6.57 -9.95
N SER A 131 18.12 7.66 -9.20
CA SER A 131 17.72 7.73 -7.80
C SER A 131 16.21 7.93 -7.62
N GLU A 132 15.39 7.70 -8.65
CA GLU A 132 13.97 8.11 -8.61
C GLU A 132 13.05 6.99 -8.13
N GLY A 133 13.53 5.75 -8.17
CA GLY A 133 12.82 4.61 -7.60
C GLY A 133 13.39 3.27 -8.03
N THR A 134 12.66 2.23 -7.66
CA THR A 134 12.89 0.86 -8.13
C THR A 134 11.60 0.22 -8.61
N LEU A 135 11.70 -0.54 -9.69
CA LEU A 135 10.66 -1.44 -10.18
C LEU A 135 11.09 -2.87 -9.92
N GLU A 136 10.25 -3.65 -9.25
CA GLU A 136 10.54 -5.02 -8.87
C GLU A 136 9.40 -5.95 -9.28
N TRP A 137 9.74 -7.12 -9.82
CA TRP A 137 8.84 -8.24 -9.98
C TRP A 137 9.23 -9.32 -8.97
N VAL A 138 8.25 -9.77 -8.18
CA VAL A 138 8.42 -10.90 -7.25
C VAL A 138 7.53 -12.05 -7.72
N ALA A 139 8.15 -13.18 -8.01
CA ALA A 139 7.47 -14.37 -8.53
C ALA A 139 6.77 -15.15 -7.41
N GLU A 140 5.52 -15.52 -7.64
CA GLU A 140 4.67 -16.30 -6.73
C GLU A 140 3.94 -17.42 -7.51
N GLY A 141 4.70 -18.33 -8.11
CA GLY A 141 4.17 -19.40 -8.97
C GLY A 141 3.59 -18.86 -10.28
N SER A 142 2.31 -19.12 -10.55
CA SER A 142 1.59 -18.57 -11.73
C SER A 142 1.08 -17.13 -11.53
N ARG A 143 1.57 -16.48 -10.48
CA ARG A 143 1.23 -15.11 -10.08
C ARG A 143 2.53 -14.40 -9.70
N GLY A 144 2.42 -13.11 -9.47
CA GLY A 144 3.45 -12.37 -8.79
C GLY A 144 3.03 -10.95 -8.52
N VAL A 145 3.94 -10.21 -7.91
CA VAL A 145 3.70 -8.84 -7.47
C VAL A 145 4.67 -7.93 -8.20
N LEU A 146 4.12 -6.99 -8.96
CA LEU A 146 4.86 -5.84 -9.46
C LEU A 146 4.88 -4.76 -8.37
N ARG A 147 6.07 -4.39 -7.92
CA ARG A 147 6.30 -3.36 -6.90
C ARG A 147 6.99 -2.16 -7.53
N LEU A 148 6.42 -0.98 -7.32
CA LEU A 148 7.03 0.30 -7.66
C LEU A 148 7.30 1.06 -6.37
N GLU A 149 8.57 1.22 -6.03
CA GLU A 149 9.00 2.09 -4.94
C GLU A 149 9.54 3.39 -5.53
N LEU A 150 9.01 4.52 -5.06
CA LEU A 150 9.40 5.86 -5.50
C LEU A 150 10.21 6.56 -4.42
N ASP A 151 11.20 7.35 -4.81
CA ASP A 151 11.91 8.24 -3.88
C ASP A 151 10.92 9.28 -3.30
N PRO A 152 10.67 9.26 -1.97
CA PRO A 152 9.73 10.18 -1.33
C PRO A 152 10.15 11.66 -1.40
N ILE A 153 11.45 11.96 -1.59
CA ILE A 153 11.98 13.32 -1.72
C ILE A 153 11.60 13.87 -3.10
N ARG A 154 11.80 13.08 -4.16
CA ARG A 154 11.47 13.45 -5.55
C ARG A 154 9.99 13.34 -5.87
N HIS A 155 9.28 12.47 -5.15
CA HIS A 155 7.84 12.29 -5.25
C HIS A 155 7.16 12.64 -3.92
N PRO A 156 7.12 13.93 -3.53
CA PRO A 156 6.54 14.37 -2.27
C PRO A 156 5.04 14.13 -2.21
N ARG A 157 4.46 14.17 -1.00
CA ARG A 157 3.02 13.86 -0.82
C ARG A 157 2.15 14.83 -1.61
N GLY A 158 1.05 14.32 -2.15
CA GLY A 158 0.16 15.08 -3.03
C GLY A 158 0.52 14.99 -4.51
N THR A 159 1.72 14.52 -4.88
CA THR A 159 2.05 14.23 -6.27
C THR A 159 1.15 13.13 -6.83
N ARG A 160 0.53 13.38 -7.99
CA ARG A 160 -0.28 12.37 -8.72
C ARG A 160 0.63 11.23 -9.17
N VAL A 161 0.51 10.06 -8.54
CA VAL A 161 1.33 8.87 -8.86
C VAL A 161 0.75 8.01 -9.98
N ALA A 162 -0.54 8.14 -10.30
CA ALA A 162 -1.19 7.29 -11.30
C ALA A 162 -0.50 7.30 -12.68
N PRO A 163 -0.06 8.45 -13.24
CA PRO A 163 0.72 8.46 -14.49
C PRO A 163 2.05 7.70 -14.37
N ARG A 164 2.72 7.76 -13.20
CA ARG A 164 3.98 7.05 -12.95
C ARG A 164 3.76 5.54 -12.87
N VAL A 165 2.67 5.12 -12.22
CA VAL A 165 2.26 3.70 -12.18
C VAL A 165 1.99 3.20 -13.60
N GLN A 166 1.28 3.97 -14.43
CA GLN A 166 1.02 3.59 -15.83
C GLN A 166 2.33 3.45 -16.63
N GLN A 167 3.27 4.39 -16.48
CA GLN A 167 4.59 4.29 -17.11
C GLN A 167 5.35 3.04 -16.64
N ALA A 168 5.35 2.75 -15.34
CA ALA A 168 6.00 1.57 -14.76
C ALA A 168 5.40 0.25 -15.28
N LEU A 169 4.08 0.19 -15.44
CA LEU A 169 3.42 -0.97 -16.07
C LEU A 169 3.88 -1.18 -17.51
N GLY A 170 3.99 -0.09 -18.30
CA GLY A 170 4.51 -0.17 -19.68
C GLY A 170 5.96 -0.65 -19.74
N LEU A 171 6.80 -0.20 -18.81
CA LEU A 171 8.19 -0.66 -18.72
C LEU A 171 8.26 -2.14 -18.31
N ALA A 172 7.48 -2.56 -17.31
CA ALA A 172 7.43 -3.96 -16.88
C ALA A 172 6.96 -4.90 -18.00
N ALA A 173 6.00 -4.44 -18.81
CA ALA A 173 5.56 -5.16 -20.01
C ALA A 173 6.70 -5.31 -21.04
N THR A 174 7.55 -4.29 -21.18
CA THR A 174 8.67 -4.31 -22.13
C THR A 174 9.83 -5.16 -21.65
N LEU A 175 10.23 -5.01 -20.37
CA LEU A 175 11.39 -5.69 -19.80
C LEU A 175 11.12 -7.16 -19.51
N TRP A 176 9.92 -7.48 -19.01
CA TRP A 176 9.62 -8.79 -18.44
C TRP A 176 8.41 -9.46 -19.10
N ASN A 177 7.96 -8.94 -20.25
CA ASN A 177 6.85 -9.48 -21.03
C ASN A 177 5.55 -9.69 -20.22
N LEU A 178 5.31 -8.80 -19.24
CA LEU A 178 4.11 -8.86 -18.40
C LEU A 178 2.87 -8.34 -19.16
N PRO A 179 1.68 -8.98 -19.01
CA PRO A 179 0.46 -8.61 -19.74
C PRO A 179 -0.28 -7.44 -19.09
N VAL A 180 0.43 -6.35 -18.82
CA VAL A 180 -0.06 -5.15 -18.12
C VAL A 180 -0.07 -3.89 -19.00
N ALA A 181 0.38 -4.00 -20.25
CA ALA A 181 0.51 -2.87 -21.17
C ALA A 181 -0.82 -2.14 -21.47
N GLN A 182 -1.94 -2.85 -21.37
CA GLN A 182 -3.28 -2.31 -21.64
C GLN A 182 -3.87 -1.50 -20.47
N TRP A 183 -3.23 -1.49 -19.30
CA TRP A 183 -3.76 -0.80 -18.13
C TRP A 183 -3.47 0.70 -18.20
N ARG A 184 -4.50 1.52 -18.01
CA ARG A 184 -4.40 2.98 -18.10
C ARG A 184 -4.92 3.62 -16.82
N ALA A 185 -4.31 4.72 -16.43
CA ALA A 185 -4.85 5.54 -15.36
C ALA A 185 -6.24 6.06 -15.77
N ALA A 186 -7.21 5.99 -14.86
CA ALA A 186 -8.48 6.69 -15.02
C ALA A 186 -8.20 8.19 -15.18
N ARG A 187 -8.85 8.82 -16.15
CA ARG A 187 -8.65 10.24 -16.48
C ARG A 187 -9.23 11.12 -15.40
#